data_AF-A0A7Y2B5V7-F1
#
_entry.id   AF-A0A7Y2B5V7-F1
#
_cell.length_a   1.000
_cell.length_b   1.000
_cell.length_c   1.000
_cell.angle_alpha   90.00
_cell.angle_beta   90.00
_cell.angle_gamma   90.00
#
_symmetry.space_group_name_H-M   'P 1'
#
loop_
_entity.id
_entity.type
_entity.pdbx_description
1 polymer ?
#
loop_
_entity_poly.entity_id
_entity_poly.type
_entity_poly.pdbx_seq_one_letter_code
_entity_poly.pdbx_strand_id
1 'polypeptide(L)'
;VELHGNLFRARCPADDTLASLSDGPFTGVPVCPACGGAMRPDIVWFGESLPEAAIHRAFLAAESAEVFVVVGTSAVVHPAASLPGIAASRGAKVIEVNIEKTPVSEFAHCVIRGTAAETLPRLFSMEEGSP
;
A
#
# COMPACT_ATOMS: atom_id res chain seq x y z
N VAL A 1 -4.32 5.37 2.02
CA VAL A 1 -4.22 4.53 3.23
C VAL A 1 -2.82 3.94 3.28
N GLU A 2 -2.08 4.13 4.36
CA GLU A 2 -0.72 3.57 4.53
C GLU A 2 -0.82 2.32 5.40
N LEU A 3 -0.87 1.13 4.78
CA LEU A 3 -1.01 -0.12 5.54
C LEU A 3 0.24 -0.44 6.38
N HIS A 4 1.43 -0.14 5.86
CA HIS A 4 2.70 -0.46 6.50
C HIS A 4 3.39 0.76 7.14
N GLY A 5 2.62 1.81 7.43
CA GLY A 5 3.15 3.04 8.01
C GLY A 5 3.94 3.91 7.01
N ASN A 6 4.81 4.77 7.54
CA ASN A 6 5.50 5.81 6.80
C ASN A 6 6.96 5.96 7.28
N LEU A 7 7.91 5.85 6.35
CA LEU A 7 9.35 5.93 6.65
C LEU A 7 9.80 7.34 7.06
N PHE A 8 9.07 8.39 6.67
CA PHE A 8 9.36 9.78 6.97
C PHE A 8 8.77 10.25 8.31
N ARG A 9 8.32 9.30 9.14
CA ARG A 9 7.85 9.53 10.50
C ARG A 9 8.56 8.59 11.44
N ALA A 10 8.87 9.06 12.65
CA ALA A 10 9.31 8.24 13.75
C ALA A 10 8.18 8.07 14.77
N ARG A 11 8.16 6.91 15.43
CA ARG A 11 7.25 6.59 16.53
C ARG A 11 8.05 6.15 17.74
N CYS A 12 7.68 6.66 18.91
CA CYS A 12 8.20 6.17 20.17
C CYS A 12 7.54 4.83 20.53
N PRO A 13 8.30 3.75 20.79
CA PRO A 13 7.71 2.47 21.19
C PRO A 13 7.05 2.48 22.58
N ALA A 14 7.34 3.47 23.43
CA ALA A 14 6.88 3.52 24.80
C ALA A 14 5.53 4.24 24.97
N ASP A 15 5.28 5.27 24.16
CA ASP A 15 4.13 6.18 24.33
C ASP A 15 3.45 6.56 23.00
N ASP A 16 3.86 5.96 21.88
CA ASP A 16 3.37 6.21 20.53
C ASP A 16 3.51 7.67 20.04
N THR A 17 4.31 8.51 20.71
CA THR A 17 4.61 9.87 20.24
C THR A 17 5.19 9.81 18.84
N LEU A 18 4.62 10.61 17.95
CA LEU A 18 5.03 10.72 16.56
C LEU A 18 5.91 11.96 16.35
N ALA A 19 6.96 11.80 15.55
CA ALA A 19 7.82 12.90 15.11
C ALA A 19 8.01 12.83 13.59
N SER A 20 7.88 13.97 12.90
CA SER A 20 8.18 14.06 11.47
C SER A 20 9.70 14.01 11.24
N LEU A 21 10.12 13.37 10.15
CA LEU A 21 11.51 13.28 9.72
C LEU A 21 11.69 14.05 8.42
N SER A 22 11.50 15.37 8.50
CA SER A 22 11.50 16.29 7.35
C SER A 22 12.83 16.34 6.59
N ASP A 23 13.94 15.96 7.23
CA ASP A 23 15.29 16.05 6.65
C ASP A 23 15.76 14.72 6.00
N GLY A 24 14.87 13.75 5.83
CA GLY A 24 15.17 12.44 5.26
C GLY A 24 15.41 11.35 6.31
N PRO A 25 15.83 10.14 5.87
CA PRO A 25 16.03 9.01 6.78
C PRO A 25 17.15 9.28 7.79
N PHE A 26 17.06 8.62 8.95
CA PHE A 26 17.92 8.81 10.12
C PHE A 26 19.42 8.90 9.81
N THR A 27 20.06 9.98 10.27
CA THR A 27 21.53 10.02 10.45
C THR A 27 21.96 9.44 11.80
N GLY A 28 21.00 9.18 12.71
CA GLY A 28 21.14 8.57 14.02
C GLY A 28 19.77 8.25 14.63
N VAL A 29 19.73 7.59 15.79
CA VAL A 29 18.46 7.21 16.44
C VAL A 29 17.80 8.45 17.07
N PRO A 30 16.60 8.88 16.63
CA PRO A 30 15.93 10.03 17.22
C PRO A 30 15.53 9.76 18.66
N VAL A 31 15.38 10.84 19.42
CA VAL A 31 14.97 10.81 20.82
C VAL A 31 13.55 11.35 20.93
N CYS A 32 12.70 10.64 21.66
CA CYS A 32 11.32 11.02 21.89
C CYS A 32 11.28 12.32 22.72
N PRO A 33 10.58 13.37 22.26
CA PRO A 33 10.48 14.62 23.01
C PRO A 33 9.63 14.50 24.28
N ALA A 34 8.79 13.46 24.39
CA ALA A 34 7.93 13.25 25.54
C ALA A 34 8.62 12.46 26.67
N CYS A 35 9.29 11.35 26.34
CA CYS A 35 9.89 10.45 27.35
C CYS A 35 11.42 10.35 27.31
N GLY A 36 12.09 10.95 26.32
CA GLY A 36 13.55 10.85 26.16
C GLY A 36 14.07 9.49 25.65
N GLY A 37 13.17 8.56 25.31
CA GLY A 37 13.53 7.24 24.80
C GLY A 37 13.92 7.23 23.32
N ALA A 38 14.58 6.17 22.87
CA ALA A 38 14.90 5.95 21.47
C ALA A 38 13.62 5.75 20.62
N MET A 39 13.53 6.46 19.51
CA MET A 39 12.44 6.31 18.53
C MET A 39 12.86 5.37 17.40
N ARG A 40 11.86 4.80 16.73
CA ARG A 40 12.05 3.97 15.54
C ARG A 40 11.25 4.54 14.36
N PRO A 41 11.55 4.17 13.10
CA PRO A 41 10.68 4.56 11.99
C PRO A 41 9.27 4.02 12.21
N ASP A 42 8.27 4.83 11.88
CA ASP A 42 6.86 4.52 12.02
C ASP A 42 6.37 3.64 10.88
N ILE A 43 7.00 2.48 10.75
CA ILE A 43 6.67 1.45 9.77
C ILE A 43 6.25 0.17 10.49
N VAL A 44 5.47 -0.65 9.81
CA VAL A 44 5.08 -1.98 10.29
C VAL A 44 6.15 -2.99 9.90
N TRP A 45 6.70 -3.69 10.87
CA TRP A 45 7.68 -4.76 10.67
C TRP A 45 6.97 -6.10 10.49
N PHE A 46 7.65 -7.08 9.90
CA PHE A 46 7.12 -8.44 9.86
C PHE A 46 6.83 -8.96 11.27
N GLY A 47 5.65 -9.54 11.45
CA GLY A 47 5.16 -10.00 12.76
C GLY A 47 4.40 -8.94 13.56
N GLU A 48 4.45 -7.66 13.18
CA GLU A 48 3.62 -6.63 13.78
C GLU A 48 2.23 -6.58 13.13
N SER A 49 1.25 -6.13 13.91
CA SER A 49 -0.09 -5.85 13.39
C SER A 49 -0.08 -4.58 12.55
N LEU A 50 -0.86 -4.57 11.46
CA LEU A 50 -1.13 -3.34 10.73
C LEU A 50 -1.96 -2.37 11.59
N PRO A 51 -1.91 -1.05 11.34
CA PRO A 51 -2.78 -0.11 12.02
C PRO A 51 -4.26 -0.44 11.73
N GLU A 52 -5.04 -0.70 12.78
CA GLU A 52 -6.41 -1.21 12.69
C GLU A 52 -7.30 -0.32 11.82
N ALA A 53 -7.27 1.00 12.06
CA ALA A 53 -8.04 1.96 11.28
C ALA A 53 -7.60 2.04 9.81
N ALA A 54 -6.33 1.72 9.49
CA ALA A 54 -5.84 1.69 8.12
C ALA A 54 -6.35 0.44 7.40
N ILE A 55 -6.16 -0.75 7.98
CA ILE A 55 -6.59 -2.00 7.35
C ILE A 55 -8.12 -2.09 7.22
N HIS A 56 -8.87 -1.61 8.22
CA HIS A 56 -10.33 -1.55 8.14
C HIS A 56 -10.82 -0.67 6.97
N ARG A 57 -10.23 0.53 6.81
CA ARG A 57 -10.56 1.40 5.66
C ARG A 57 -10.18 0.78 4.33
N ALA A 58 -9.06 0.04 4.26
CA ALA A 58 -8.66 -0.65 3.04
C ALA A 58 -9.63 -1.78 2.68
N PHE A 59 -10.11 -2.55 3.66
CA PHE A 59 -11.12 -3.58 3.42
C PHE A 59 -12.43 -2.97 2.94
N LEU A 60 -12.95 -1.94 3.60
CA LEU A 60 -14.17 -1.26 3.15
C LEU A 60 -14.04 -0.74 1.71
N ALA A 61 -12.90 -0.11 1.38
CA ALA A 61 -12.66 0.39 0.03
C ALA A 61 -12.58 -0.75 -1.00
N ALA A 62 -11.96 -1.88 -0.66
CA ALA A 62 -11.92 -3.05 -1.53
C ALA A 62 -13.31 -3.67 -1.73
N GLU A 63 -14.12 -3.74 -0.67
CA GLU A 63 -15.47 -4.32 -0.74
C GLU A 63 -16.45 -3.48 -1.58
N SER A 64 -16.30 -2.17 -1.59
CA SER A 64 -17.17 -1.25 -2.34
C SER A 64 -16.63 -0.87 -3.72
N ALA A 65 -15.48 -1.40 -4.14
CA ALA A 65 -14.85 -1.03 -5.40
C ALA A 65 -15.62 -1.62 -6.60
N GLU A 66 -15.86 -0.82 -7.63
CA GLU A 66 -16.31 -1.32 -8.94
C GLU A 66 -15.12 -1.73 -9.82
N VAL A 67 -13.97 -1.07 -9.63
CA VAL A 67 -12.70 -1.36 -10.29
C VAL A 67 -11.59 -1.35 -9.25
N PHE A 68 -10.73 -2.36 -9.26
CA PHE A 68 -9.58 -2.47 -8.35
C PHE A 68 -8.29 -2.65 -9.16
N VAL A 69 -7.37 -1.69 -9.09
CA VAL A 69 -6.11 -1.73 -9.84
C VAL A 69 -4.96 -2.10 -8.91
N VAL A 70 -4.29 -3.22 -9.20
CA VAL A 70 -3.11 -3.70 -8.49
C VAL A 70 -1.87 -3.30 -9.27
N VAL A 71 -0.97 -2.53 -8.65
CA VAL A 71 0.20 -1.97 -9.33
C VAL A 71 1.47 -2.33 -8.57
N GLY A 72 2.44 -2.94 -9.26
CA GLY A 72 3.83 -3.01 -8.79
C GLY A 72 4.02 -3.73 -7.45
N THR A 73 3.36 -4.88 -7.27
CA THR A 73 3.50 -5.70 -6.06
C THR A 73 3.58 -7.18 -6.44
N SER A 74 4.31 -7.97 -5.67
CA SER A 74 4.31 -9.44 -5.80
C SER A 74 3.02 -10.08 -5.28
N ALA A 75 2.20 -9.32 -4.54
CA ALA A 75 0.93 -9.77 -3.96
C ALA A 75 1.03 -11.02 -3.06
N VAL A 76 2.08 -11.11 -2.25
CA VAL A 76 2.28 -12.21 -1.28
C VAL A 76 2.28 -11.78 0.20
N VAL A 77 2.31 -10.47 0.47
CA VAL A 77 2.38 -9.95 1.85
C VAL A 77 0.98 -9.77 2.41
N HIS A 78 0.62 -10.61 3.38
CA HIS A 78 -0.67 -10.59 4.05
C HIS A 78 -0.69 -9.63 5.25
N PRO A 79 -1.85 -9.01 5.56
CA PRO A 79 -3.16 -9.21 4.92
C PRO A 79 -3.40 -8.39 3.64
N ALA A 80 -2.52 -7.46 3.27
CA ALA A 80 -2.72 -6.56 2.12
C ALA A 80 -2.96 -7.30 0.79
N ALA A 81 -2.28 -8.43 0.57
CA ALA A 81 -2.44 -9.29 -0.60
C ALA A 81 -3.87 -9.86 -0.80
N SER A 82 -4.71 -9.84 0.24
CA SER A 82 -6.10 -10.30 0.13
C SER A 82 -7.05 -9.29 -0.52
N LEU A 83 -6.69 -8.00 -0.54
CA LEU A 83 -7.56 -6.91 -1.00
C LEU A 83 -8.09 -7.10 -2.43
N PRO A 84 -7.26 -7.50 -3.42
CA PRO A 84 -7.76 -7.70 -4.78
C PRO A 84 -8.76 -8.85 -4.86
N GLY A 85 -8.55 -9.92 -4.09
CA GLY A 85 -9.47 -11.06 -4.02
C GLY A 85 -10.79 -10.70 -3.35
N ILE A 86 -10.76 -9.87 -2.30
CA ILE A 86 -11.97 -9.31 -1.67
C ILE A 86 -12.76 -8.51 -2.69
N ALA A 87 -12.11 -7.58 -3.40
CA ALA A 87 -12.77 -6.78 -4.44
C ALA A 87 -13.39 -7.66 -5.54
N ALA A 88 -12.65 -8.64 -6.06
CA ALA A 88 -13.15 -9.58 -7.05
C ALA A 88 -14.39 -10.34 -6.55
N SER A 89 -14.39 -10.80 -5.29
CA SER A 89 -15.52 -11.51 -4.68
C SER A 89 -16.79 -10.66 -4.54
N ARG A 90 -16.65 -9.33 -4.57
CA ARG A 90 -17.76 -8.37 -4.57
C ARG A 90 -18.17 -7.91 -5.98
N GLY A 91 -17.56 -8.47 -7.03
CA GLY A 91 -17.87 -8.18 -8.42
C GLY A 91 -17.03 -7.05 -9.04
N ALA A 92 -16.00 -6.55 -8.36
CA ALA A 92 -15.11 -5.54 -8.90
C ALA A 92 -14.33 -6.07 -10.11
N LYS A 93 -14.12 -5.23 -11.12
CA LYS A 93 -13.15 -5.52 -12.18
C LYS A 93 -11.74 -5.33 -11.65
N VAL A 94 -11.00 -6.43 -11.50
CA VAL A 94 -9.60 -6.40 -11.06
C VAL A 94 -8.68 -6.25 -12.26
N ILE A 95 -7.79 -5.26 -12.22
CA ILE A 95 -6.76 -5.01 -13.23
C ILE A 95 -5.40 -5.12 -12.55
N GLU A 96 -4.49 -5.90 -13.13
CA GLU A 96 -3.11 -6.01 -12.66
C GLU A 96 -2.15 -5.30 -13.62
N VAL A 97 -1.31 -4.42 -13.08
CA VAL A 97 -0.17 -3.81 -13.76
C VAL A 97 1.10 -4.25 -13.03
N ASN A 98 1.80 -5.23 -13.60
CA ASN A 98 3.03 -5.74 -13.00
C ASN A 98 3.95 -6.36 -14.05
N ILE A 99 5.26 -6.26 -13.83
CA ILE A 99 6.29 -6.81 -14.73
C ILE A 99 6.17 -8.33 -14.78
N GLU A 100 6.07 -8.96 -13.62
CA GLU A 100 6.03 -10.41 -13.44
C GLU A 100 4.62 -10.91 -13.10
N LYS A 101 4.38 -12.19 -13.34
CA LYS A 101 3.15 -12.87 -12.92
C LYS A 101 3.05 -12.94 -11.39
N THR A 102 1.86 -12.75 -10.85
CA THR A 102 1.58 -12.85 -9.40
C THR A 102 0.35 -13.73 -9.15
N PRO A 103 0.02 -14.07 -7.89
CA PRO A 103 -1.24 -14.74 -7.56
C PRO A 103 -2.49 -13.97 -8.04
N VAL A 104 -2.43 -12.64 -8.17
CA VAL A 104 -3.54 -11.83 -8.69
C VAL A 104 -3.79 -12.10 -10.17
N SER A 105 -2.76 -12.44 -10.94
CA SER A 105 -2.88 -12.75 -12.37
C SER A 105 -3.85 -13.89 -12.67
N GLU A 106 -4.09 -14.80 -11.71
CA GLU A 106 -4.97 -15.96 -11.88
C GLU A 106 -6.47 -15.59 -11.97
N PHE A 107 -6.85 -14.43 -11.41
CA PHE A 107 -8.26 -13.99 -11.36
C PHE A 107 -8.47 -12.55 -11.83
N ALA A 108 -7.41 -11.83 -12.20
CA ALA A 108 -7.53 -10.50 -12.78
C ALA A 108 -8.30 -10.55 -14.11
N HIS A 109 -9.17 -9.56 -14.31
CA HIS A 109 -9.92 -9.40 -15.56
C HIS A 109 -9.02 -8.89 -16.69
N CYS A 110 -8.00 -8.11 -16.35
CA CYS A 110 -7.00 -7.61 -17.26
C CYS A 110 -5.64 -7.66 -16.60
N VAL A 111 -4.64 -8.11 -17.34
CA VAL A 111 -3.26 -8.25 -16.89
C VAL A 111 -2.37 -7.51 -17.88
N ILE A 112 -1.68 -6.48 -17.41
CA ILE A 112 -0.83 -5.63 -18.22
C ILE A 112 0.60 -5.79 -17.75
N ARG A 113 1.45 -6.31 -18.65
CA ARG A 113 2.87 -6.56 -18.37
C ARG A 113 3.71 -5.35 -18.74
N GLY A 114 4.39 -4.80 -17.75
CA GLY A 114 5.24 -3.62 -17.91
C GLY A 114 5.49 -2.92 -16.59
N THR A 115 6.38 -1.93 -16.60
CA THR A 115 6.60 -1.08 -15.43
C THR A 115 5.39 -0.17 -15.21
N ALA A 116 5.10 0.15 -13.95
CA ALA A 116 4.05 1.10 -13.61
C ALA A 116 4.30 2.48 -14.24
N ALA A 117 5.56 2.92 -14.28
CA ALA A 117 5.98 4.19 -14.84
C ALA A 117 5.68 4.33 -16.33
N GLU A 118 5.76 3.24 -17.11
CA GLU A 118 5.46 3.27 -18.54
C GLU A 118 3.98 2.99 -18.83
N THR A 119 3.38 2.10 -18.05
CA THR A 119 2.06 1.53 -18.36
C THR A 119 0.93 2.41 -17.86
N LEU A 120 1.04 2.94 -16.64
CA LEU A 120 -0.03 3.75 -16.06
C LEU A 120 -0.28 5.04 -16.86
N PRO A 121 0.73 5.81 -17.30
CA PRO A 121 0.47 6.98 -18.14
C PRO A 121 -0.30 6.61 -19.40
N ARG A 122 0.04 5.51 -20.09
CA ARG A 122 -0.67 5.08 -21.31
C ARG A 122 -2.14 4.73 -21.06
N LEU A 123 -2.46 4.15 -19.90
CA LEU A 123 -3.84 3.84 -19.51
C LEU A 123 -4.69 5.09 -19.31
N PHE A 124 -4.09 6.18 -18.81
CA PHE A 124 -4.79 7.43 -18.51
C PHE A 124 -4.64 8.50 -19.59
N SER A 125 -3.66 8.38 -20.50
CA SER A 125 -3.45 9.27 -21.65
C SER A 125 -4.31 8.90 -22.86
N MET A 126 -5.19 7.91 -22.74
CA MET A 126 -6.31 7.76 -23.67
C MET A 126 -7.32 8.89 -23.39
N GLU A 127 -6.98 10.11 -23.80
CA GLU A 127 -7.96 11.19 -23.89
C GLU A 127 -9.02 10.86 -24.96
N GLU A 128 -10.24 11.26 -24.62
CA GLU A 128 -11.51 11.14 -25.34
C GLU A 128 -11.37 11.10 -26.87
N GLY A 129 -11.59 9.94 -27.47
CA GLY A 129 -11.24 9.70 -28.87
C GLY A 129 -11.99 8.57 -29.56
N SER A 130 -13.33 8.57 -29.45
CA SER A 130 -14.30 8.12 -30.48
C SER A 130 -14.58 6.60 -30.65
N PRO A 131 -15.81 6.18 -31.01
CA PRO A 131 -17.11 6.88 -31.02
C PRO A 131 -18.08 6.44 -29.90
#